data_AF-A0A382XU53-F1
#
_entry.id   AF-A0A382XU53-F1
#
_cell.length_a   1.000
_cell.length_b   1.000
_cell.length_c   1.000
_cell.angle_alpha   90.00
_cell.angle_beta   90.00
_cell.angle_gamma   90.00
#
_symmetry.space_group_name_H-M   'P 1'
#
loop_
_entity.id
_entity.type
_entity.pdbx_description
1 polymer ?
#
loop_
_entity_poly.entity_id
_entity_poly.type
_entity_poly.pdbx_seq_one_letter_code
_entity_poly.pdbx_strand_id
1 'polypeptide(L)'
;MAFQFSDQHIEDFHMLGYTVFGKILPPSLISDLRRVSDVARKIARDRGGAQVQRLQPVGHFELDQQPFMDYAELPDLVDAIAKVLTPKHLHGDRDHLGILLEPAEMPYCTAWHRDWRDNIPGLNLTHWNQGLLDINLFNQINCALYNDNCTWVVPGSHLRHDLRSEAARFPDRPISGPNLGERTAEEREYICLEYCRSMPSAEPLY
;
A
#
# COMPACT_ATOMS: atom_id res chain seq x y z
N MET A 1 12.55 -21.03 -6.80
CA MET A 1 11.49 -21.22 -7.82
C MET A 1 11.20 -19.85 -8.40
N ALA A 2 11.18 -19.75 -9.73
CA ALA A 2 10.78 -18.54 -10.43
C ALA A 2 9.28 -18.28 -10.21
N PHE A 3 8.85 -17.03 -10.38
CA PHE A 3 7.44 -16.66 -10.36
C PHE A 3 6.63 -17.43 -11.40
N GLN A 4 5.40 -17.78 -11.03
CA GLN A 4 4.45 -18.42 -11.93
C GLN A 4 3.09 -17.78 -11.74
N PHE A 5 2.55 -17.23 -12.82
CA PHE A 5 1.19 -16.75 -12.85
C PHE A 5 0.20 -17.93 -12.83
N SER A 6 -0.95 -17.73 -12.21
CA SER A 6 -2.04 -18.72 -12.14
C SER A 6 -3.39 -18.02 -12.10
N ASP A 7 -4.45 -18.73 -12.47
CA ASP A 7 -5.82 -18.21 -12.44
C ASP A 7 -6.25 -17.80 -11.02
N GLN A 8 -5.65 -18.38 -9.98
CA GLN A 8 -5.87 -17.97 -8.59
C GLN A 8 -5.56 -16.49 -8.38
N HIS A 9 -4.55 -15.93 -9.06
CA HIS A 9 -4.25 -14.50 -8.92
C HIS A 9 -5.40 -13.61 -9.42
N ILE A 10 -6.08 -14.05 -10.48
CA ILE A 10 -7.25 -13.36 -11.02
C ILE A 10 -8.41 -13.54 -10.04
N GLU A 11 -8.71 -14.76 -9.64
CA GLU A 11 -9.80 -15.06 -8.70
C GLU A 11 -9.65 -14.29 -7.39
N ASP A 12 -8.46 -14.32 -6.77
CA ASP A 12 -8.17 -13.62 -5.53
C ASP A 12 -8.35 -12.11 -5.68
N PHE A 13 -7.81 -11.51 -6.75
CA PHE A 13 -7.95 -10.08 -6.96
C PHE A 13 -9.42 -9.67 -7.07
N HIS A 14 -10.21 -10.40 -7.87
CA HIS A 14 -11.61 -10.07 -8.09
C HIS A 14 -12.50 -10.35 -6.87
N MET A 15 -12.19 -11.38 -6.07
CA MET A 15 -12.97 -11.73 -4.86
C MET A 15 -12.53 -10.98 -3.60
N LEU A 16 -11.21 -10.85 -3.38
CA LEU A 16 -10.62 -10.33 -2.15
C LEU A 16 -10.17 -8.86 -2.28
N GLY A 17 -9.96 -8.37 -3.50
CA GLY A 17 -9.52 -6.99 -3.76
C GLY A 17 -8.01 -6.83 -3.77
N TYR A 18 -7.28 -7.93 -3.69
CA TYR A 18 -5.83 -7.98 -3.79
C TYR A 18 -5.37 -9.35 -4.27
N THR A 19 -4.15 -9.42 -4.80
CA THR A 19 -3.43 -10.67 -5.03
C THR A 19 -1.95 -10.45 -4.78
N VAL A 20 -1.20 -11.52 -4.44
CA VAL A 20 0.21 -11.44 -4.09
C VAL A 20 1.05 -12.16 -5.14
N PHE A 21 1.89 -11.40 -5.86
CA PHE A 21 2.84 -11.96 -6.82
C PHE A 21 4.13 -12.40 -6.11
N GLY A 22 4.10 -13.60 -5.54
CA GLY A 22 5.25 -14.16 -4.81
C GLY A 22 6.48 -14.39 -5.69
N LYS A 23 7.64 -13.85 -5.28
CA LYS A 23 8.95 -14.03 -5.95
C LYS A 23 9.00 -13.53 -7.40
N ILE A 24 8.17 -12.54 -7.75
CA ILE A 24 8.17 -11.92 -9.09
C ILE A 24 9.41 -11.09 -9.38
N LEU A 25 10.01 -10.46 -8.36
CA LEU A 25 11.26 -9.69 -8.55
C LEU A 25 12.49 -10.62 -8.59
N PRO A 26 13.42 -10.40 -9.54
CA PRO A 26 14.73 -11.03 -9.49
C PRO A 26 15.55 -10.47 -8.31
N PRO A 27 16.42 -11.28 -7.66
CA PRO A 27 17.21 -10.83 -6.51
C PRO A 27 18.08 -9.60 -6.77
N SER A 28 18.58 -9.41 -8.00
CA SER A 28 19.37 -8.23 -8.38
C SER A 28 18.53 -6.95 -8.30
N LEU A 29 17.31 -6.97 -8.84
CA LEU A 29 16.41 -5.82 -8.79
C LEU A 29 16.01 -5.47 -7.34
N ILE A 30 15.81 -6.48 -6.47
CA ILE A 30 15.59 -6.24 -5.03
C ILE A 30 16.79 -5.50 -4.42
N SER A 31 18.02 -5.92 -4.75
CA SER A 31 19.23 -5.24 -4.26
C SER A 31 19.29 -3.79 -4.71
N ASP A 32 18.99 -3.51 -5.97
CA ASP A 32 19.01 -2.15 -6.52
C ASP A 32 17.92 -1.25 -5.92
N LEU A 33 16.69 -1.77 -5.79
CA LEU A 33 15.58 -1.05 -5.16
C LEU A 33 15.87 -0.74 -3.68
N ARG A 34 16.47 -1.68 -2.94
CA ARG A 34 16.88 -1.44 -1.54
C ARG A 34 17.94 -0.34 -1.46
N ARG A 35 18.98 -0.41 -2.31
CA ARG A 35 20.06 0.59 -2.34
C ARG A 35 19.51 2.01 -2.54
N VAL A 36 18.64 2.22 -3.52
CA VAL A 36 18.04 3.54 -3.74
C VAL A 36 17.08 3.94 -2.62
N SER A 37 16.33 2.97 -2.07
CA SER A 37 15.38 3.24 -0.97
C SER A 37 16.09 3.60 0.34
N ASP A 38 17.29 3.08 0.61
CA ASP A 38 18.10 3.49 1.75
C ASP A 38 18.53 4.96 1.65
N VAL A 39 18.86 5.43 0.45
CA VAL A 39 19.14 6.85 0.18
C VAL A 39 17.86 7.69 0.38
N ALA A 40 16.74 7.24 -0.19
CA ALA A 40 15.45 7.88 -0.04
C ALA A 40 15.01 8.01 1.43
N ARG A 41 15.23 6.97 2.24
CA ARG A 41 14.97 6.96 3.68
C ARG A 41 15.74 8.06 4.40
N LYS A 42 17.02 8.24 4.07
CA LYS A 42 17.82 9.33 4.65
C LYS A 42 17.25 10.70 4.26
N ILE A 43 16.97 10.91 2.98
CA ILE A 43 16.37 12.17 2.49
C ILE A 43 15.04 12.47 3.20
N ALA A 44 14.19 11.46 3.35
CA ALA A 44 12.91 11.61 4.04
C ALA A 44 13.12 12.04 5.49
N ARG A 45 14.03 11.38 6.22
CA ARG A 45 14.29 11.67 7.64
C ARG A 45 14.95 13.03 7.85
N ASP A 46 15.86 13.43 6.96
CA ASP A 46 16.48 14.76 7.00
C ASP A 46 15.43 15.88 6.84
N ARG A 47 14.33 15.64 6.10
CA ARG A 47 13.26 16.62 5.85
C ARG A 47 12.09 16.56 6.84
N GLY A 48 11.67 15.35 7.20
CA GLY A 48 10.44 15.08 7.92
C GLY A 48 10.65 14.52 9.33
N GLY A 49 11.90 14.33 9.76
CA GLY A 49 12.25 13.76 11.05
C GLY A 49 12.15 12.23 11.10
N ALA A 50 12.47 11.68 12.28
CA ALA A 50 12.61 10.24 12.51
C ALA A 50 11.33 9.41 12.24
N GLN A 51 10.16 10.02 12.38
CA GLN A 51 8.86 9.34 12.28
C GLN A 51 8.18 9.46 10.92
N VAL A 52 8.86 10.04 9.91
CA VAL A 52 8.36 10.11 8.53
C VAL A 52 8.15 8.70 7.98
N GLN A 53 7.01 8.49 7.32
CA GLN A 53 6.60 7.17 6.81
C GLN A 53 6.55 7.09 5.29
N ARG A 54 6.90 8.19 4.61
CA ARG A 54 6.73 8.29 3.17
C ARG A 54 7.69 9.30 2.54
N LEU A 55 8.26 8.92 1.41
CA LEU A 55 8.85 9.83 0.44
C LEU A 55 8.09 9.70 -0.87
N GLN A 56 7.33 10.73 -1.27
CA GLN A 56 6.54 10.72 -2.49
C GLN A 56 6.37 12.14 -3.03
N PRO A 57 6.46 12.36 -4.35
CA PRO A 57 6.81 11.37 -5.37
C PRO A 57 8.33 11.23 -5.57
N VAL A 58 8.82 10.03 -5.90
CA VAL A 58 10.26 9.77 -6.01
C VAL A 58 10.93 10.56 -7.15
N GLY A 59 10.18 10.93 -8.20
CA GLY A 59 10.68 11.70 -9.33
C GLY A 59 11.16 13.11 -8.96
N HIS A 60 10.74 13.63 -7.81
CA HIS A 60 11.10 14.97 -7.33
C HIS A 60 12.39 15.01 -6.49
N PHE A 61 13.10 13.89 -6.38
CA PHE A 61 14.30 13.77 -5.56
C PHE A 61 15.50 13.32 -6.37
N GLU A 62 16.69 13.76 -5.96
CA GLU A 62 17.97 13.32 -6.53
C GLU A 62 18.27 11.87 -6.10
N LEU A 63 17.57 10.94 -6.74
CA LEU A 63 17.71 9.50 -6.57
C LEU A 63 18.09 8.88 -7.92
N ASP A 64 18.84 7.78 -7.88
CA ASP A 64 19.03 6.90 -9.03
C ASP A 64 17.67 6.35 -9.48
N GLN A 65 17.20 6.79 -10.64
CA GLN A 65 15.84 6.49 -11.11
C GLN A 65 15.74 5.13 -11.82
N GLN A 66 16.88 4.56 -12.23
CA GLN A 66 16.90 3.35 -13.06
C GLN A 66 16.22 2.15 -12.37
N PRO A 67 16.43 1.86 -11.07
CA PRO A 67 15.77 0.73 -10.43
C PRO A 67 14.23 0.83 -10.43
N PHE A 68 13.66 2.03 -10.36
CA PHE A 68 12.21 2.23 -10.44
C PHE A 68 11.69 2.00 -11.86
N MET A 69 12.46 2.37 -12.88
CA MET A 69 12.14 2.11 -14.29
C MET A 69 12.20 0.60 -14.56
N ASP A 70 13.27 -0.07 -14.14
CA ASP A 70 13.45 -1.51 -14.30
C ASP A 70 12.32 -2.30 -13.62
N TYR A 71 11.83 -1.82 -12.47
CA TYR A 71 10.67 -2.39 -11.79
C TYR A 71 9.37 -2.18 -12.59
N ALA A 72 9.10 -0.96 -13.04
CA ALA A 72 7.90 -0.63 -13.81
C ALA A 72 7.83 -1.36 -15.17
N GLU A 73 8.99 -1.67 -15.76
CA GLU A 73 9.13 -2.33 -17.06
C GLU A 73 9.38 -3.84 -16.95
N LEU A 74 9.40 -4.41 -15.74
CA LEU A 74 9.64 -5.83 -15.52
C LEU A 74 8.61 -6.68 -16.29
N PRO A 75 9.02 -7.49 -17.30
CA PRO A 75 8.06 -8.13 -18.21
C PRO A 75 7.02 -9.01 -17.52
N ASP A 76 7.45 -9.81 -16.54
CA ASP A 76 6.55 -10.68 -15.77
C ASP A 76 5.51 -9.88 -14.97
N LEU A 77 5.90 -8.70 -14.47
CA LEU A 77 4.99 -7.83 -13.74
C LEU A 77 3.99 -7.15 -14.66
N VAL A 78 4.45 -6.62 -15.80
CA VAL A 78 3.59 -6.00 -16.80
C VAL A 78 2.55 -7.00 -17.30
N ASP A 79 2.98 -8.24 -17.60
CA ASP A 79 2.08 -9.32 -18.02
C ASP A 79 1.08 -9.70 -16.91
N ALA A 80 1.53 -9.83 -15.66
CA ALA A 80 0.65 -10.15 -14.53
C ALA A 80 -0.41 -9.06 -14.28
N ILE A 81 -0.04 -7.78 -14.34
CA ILE A 81 -0.96 -6.64 -14.21
C ILE A 81 -2.00 -6.69 -15.34
N ALA A 82 -1.57 -6.90 -16.58
CA ALA A 82 -2.46 -6.93 -17.74
C ALA A 82 -3.48 -8.07 -17.66
N LYS A 83 -3.08 -9.23 -17.10
CA LYS A 83 -3.94 -10.42 -16.92
C LYS A 83 -4.94 -10.27 -15.78
N VAL A 84 -4.53 -9.66 -14.66
CA VAL A 84 -5.42 -9.46 -13.50
C VAL A 84 -6.41 -8.33 -13.74
N LEU A 85 -5.95 -7.23 -14.34
CA LEU A 85 -6.74 -6.04 -14.62
C LEU A 85 -7.18 -6.03 -16.08
N THR A 86 -6.47 -5.26 -16.91
CA THR A 86 -6.64 -5.23 -18.37
C THR A 86 -5.32 -4.80 -19.02
N PRO A 87 -5.11 -5.05 -20.33
CA PRO A 87 -3.93 -4.57 -21.06
C PRO A 87 -3.77 -3.04 -21.12
N LYS A 88 -4.78 -2.27 -20.68
CA LYS A 88 -4.71 -0.80 -20.61
C LYS A 88 -4.10 -0.30 -19.29
N HIS A 89 -4.02 -1.17 -18.28
CA HIS A 89 -3.42 -0.82 -17.01
C HIS A 89 -1.91 -0.91 -17.13
N LEU A 90 -1.25 0.21 -16.87
CA LEU A 90 0.20 0.33 -16.87
C LEU A 90 0.66 0.65 -15.45
N HIS A 91 1.92 0.32 -15.16
CA HIS A 91 2.55 0.77 -13.94
C HIS A 91 2.53 2.31 -13.88
N GLY A 92 2.24 2.87 -12.70
CA GLY A 92 2.21 4.32 -12.48
C GLY A 92 3.56 4.97 -12.75
N ASP A 93 3.56 6.27 -13.06
CA ASP A 93 4.79 7.02 -13.28
C ASP A 93 5.51 7.40 -11.97
N ARG A 94 6.71 7.96 -12.12
CA ARG A 94 7.58 8.36 -11.01
C ARG A 94 7.11 9.63 -10.30
N ASP A 95 6.15 10.36 -10.87
CA ASP A 95 5.50 11.53 -10.28
C ASP A 95 4.34 11.13 -9.36
N HIS A 96 3.98 9.84 -9.34
CA HIS A 96 3.04 9.25 -8.40
C HIS A 96 3.66 8.16 -7.54
N LEU A 97 4.78 7.53 -7.95
CA LEU A 97 5.45 6.50 -7.16
C LEU A 97 5.98 7.06 -5.84
N GLY A 98 5.66 6.38 -4.74
CA GLY A 98 6.16 6.70 -3.40
C GLY A 98 6.88 5.50 -2.77
N ILE A 99 7.78 5.81 -1.83
CA ILE A 99 8.41 4.81 -0.96
C ILE A 99 7.77 4.93 0.41
N LEU A 100 7.25 3.82 0.92
CA LEU A 100 6.78 3.68 2.29
C LEU A 100 7.96 3.30 3.19
N LEU A 101 8.06 3.98 4.33
CA LEU A 101 9.20 3.87 5.24
C LEU A 101 8.74 3.46 6.62
N GLU A 102 9.52 2.58 7.25
CA GLU A 102 9.36 2.31 8.66
C GLU A 102 9.78 3.52 9.51
N PRO A 103 9.04 3.85 10.59
CA PRO A 103 9.47 4.88 11.53
C PRO A 103 10.79 4.47 12.19
N ALA A 104 11.67 5.44 12.44
CA ALA A 104 13.01 5.16 12.96
C ALA A 104 13.07 4.92 14.48
N GLU A 105 12.18 5.56 15.24
CA GLU A 105 12.29 5.60 16.70
C GLU A 105 11.12 4.91 17.40
N MET A 106 9.89 5.22 17.00
CA MET A 106 8.70 4.73 17.68
C MET A 106 7.76 3.98 16.73
N PRO A 107 7.19 2.83 17.15
CA PRO A 107 6.19 2.10 16.39
C PRO A 107 4.99 2.97 15.99
N TYR A 108 4.43 2.65 14.83
CA TYR A 108 3.32 3.35 14.22
C TYR A 108 2.53 2.40 13.32
N CYS A 109 1.24 2.67 13.12
CA CYS A 109 0.46 2.08 12.04
C CYS A 109 -0.36 3.15 11.32
N THR A 110 -0.50 2.98 10.01
CA THR A 110 -1.33 3.85 9.18
C THR A 110 -2.80 3.64 9.54
N ALA A 111 -3.56 4.73 9.64
CA ALA A 111 -4.99 4.65 9.89
C ALA A 111 -5.70 3.85 8.77
N TRP A 112 -6.79 3.17 9.10
CA TRP A 112 -7.62 2.52 8.08
C TRP A 112 -8.16 3.55 7.09
N HIS A 113 -8.17 3.22 5.80
CA HIS A 113 -8.68 4.14 4.79
C HIS A 113 -9.02 3.40 3.49
N ARG A 114 -9.80 4.06 2.64
CA ARG A 114 -9.79 3.84 1.19
C ARG A 114 -9.03 5.00 0.55
N ASP A 115 -8.03 4.68 -0.27
CA ASP A 115 -7.04 5.65 -0.76
C ASP A 115 -7.64 6.98 -1.21
N TRP A 116 -8.57 6.97 -2.15
CA TRP A 116 -9.15 8.20 -2.68
C TRP A 116 -10.19 8.78 -1.75
N ARG A 117 -11.16 7.97 -1.30
CA ARG A 117 -12.31 8.41 -0.48
C ARG A 117 -11.86 9.21 0.74
N ASP A 118 -10.83 8.72 1.42
CA ASP A 118 -10.45 9.23 2.73
C ASP A 118 -9.25 10.19 2.68
N ASN A 119 -8.46 10.19 1.59
CA ASN A 119 -7.26 11.05 1.48
C ASN A 119 -7.37 12.19 0.46
N ILE A 120 -8.38 12.25 -0.43
CA ILE A 120 -8.56 13.37 -1.36
C ILE A 120 -9.45 14.45 -0.75
N PRO A 121 -8.91 15.65 -0.42
CA PRO A 121 -9.71 16.73 0.14
C PRO A 121 -10.79 17.19 -0.85
N GLY A 122 -12.03 17.30 -0.37
CA GLY A 122 -13.15 17.78 -1.18
C GLY A 122 -13.64 16.80 -2.25
N LEU A 123 -13.26 15.52 -2.19
CA LEU A 123 -13.75 14.50 -3.12
C LEU A 123 -15.29 14.46 -3.13
N ASN A 124 -15.88 14.48 -4.33
CA ASN A 124 -17.31 14.31 -4.48
C ASN A 124 -17.69 12.85 -4.20
N LEU A 125 -18.22 12.57 -3.00
CA LEU A 125 -18.59 11.23 -2.57
C LEU A 125 -19.69 10.58 -3.42
N THR A 126 -20.61 11.37 -3.98
CA THR A 126 -21.64 10.84 -4.88
C THR A 126 -21.01 10.30 -6.15
N HIS A 127 -20.06 11.04 -6.75
CA HIS A 127 -19.35 10.60 -7.94
C HIS A 127 -18.42 9.41 -7.62
N TRP A 128 -17.69 9.46 -6.50
CA TRP A 128 -16.88 8.34 -6.03
C TRP A 128 -17.72 7.05 -5.92
N ASN A 129 -18.91 7.12 -5.33
CA ASN A 129 -19.77 5.95 -5.16
C ASN A 129 -20.26 5.36 -6.50
N GLN A 130 -20.30 6.14 -7.59
CA GLN A 130 -20.62 5.63 -8.92
C GLN A 130 -19.48 4.80 -9.51
N GLY A 131 -18.24 5.16 -9.20
CA GLY A 131 -17.02 4.48 -9.67
C GLY A 131 -16.44 3.46 -8.70
N LEU A 132 -17.03 3.28 -7.50
CA LEU A 132 -16.48 2.43 -6.45
C LEU A 132 -16.12 1.01 -6.91
N LEU A 133 -16.95 0.45 -7.79
CA LEU A 133 -16.81 -0.91 -8.31
C LEU A 133 -16.12 -0.95 -9.68
N ASP A 134 -15.73 0.20 -10.23
CA ASP A 134 -15.06 0.27 -11.52
C ASP A 134 -13.57 -0.03 -11.34
N ILE A 135 -13.17 -1.24 -11.74
CA ILE A 135 -11.77 -1.68 -11.75
C ILE A 135 -10.86 -0.76 -12.57
N ASN A 136 -11.39 0.03 -13.49
CA ASN A 136 -10.60 0.97 -14.30
C ASN A 136 -10.36 2.32 -13.61
N LEU A 137 -10.98 2.57 -12.45
CA LEU A 137 -10.86 3.86 -11.78
C LEU A 137 -9.48 4.04 -11.16
N PHE A 138 -9.07 3.11 -10.30
CA PHE A 138 -7.83 3.20 -9.55
C PHE A 138 -7.42 1.85 -8.98
N ASN A 139 -6.15 1.51 -9.13
CA ASN A 139 -5.51 0.34 -8.51
C ASN A 139 -4.13 0.75 -8.01
N GLN A 140 -3.63 0.02 -7.02
CA GLN A 140 -2.28 0.19 -6.51
C GLN A 140 -1.50 -1.12 -6.58
N ILE A 141 -0.19 -0.98 -6.71
CA ILE A 141 0.76 -2.06 -6.49
C ILE A 141 1.74 -1.64 -5.39
N ASN A 142 1.95 -2.53 -4.44
CA ASN A 142 2.94 -2.36 -3.39
C ASN A 142 4.03 -3.44 -3.55
N CYS A 143 5.28 -3.00 -3.56
CA CYS A 143 6.44 -3.89 -3.63
C CYS A 143 7.11 -3.98 -2.26
N ALA A 144 6.94 -5.12 -1.57
CA ALA A 144 7.68 -5.38 -0.35
C ALA A 144 9.18 -5.51 -0.68
N LEU A 145 9.99 -4.56 -0.19
CA LEU A 145 11.44 -4.62 -0.37
C LEU A 145 12.09 -5.58 0.61
N TYR A 146 11.46 -5.84 1.74
CA TYR A 146 11.90 -6.78 2.76
C TYR A 146 10.82 -7.85 2.98
N ASN A 147 11.18 -8.93 3.65
CA ASN A 147 10.19 -9.97 4.00
C ASN A 147 9.48 -9.56 5.29
N ASP A 148 8.79 -8.42 5.26
CA ASP A 148 7.99 -7.90 6.36
C ASP A 148 6.49 -8.01 6.04
N ASN A 149 5.75 -8.52 7.01
CA ASN A 149 4.31 -8.72 6.90
C ASN A 149 3.61 -7.63 7.71
N CYS A 150 3.54 -6.43 7.15
CA CYS A 150 3.04 -5.24 7.84
C CYS A 150 1.73 -4.67 7.26
N THR A 151 1.30 -5.15 6.09
CA THR A 151 0.08 -4.67 5.44
C THR A 151 -1.15 -5.43 5.96
N TRP A 152 -2.20 -4.69 6.26
CA TRP A 152 -3.51 -5.24 6.65
C TRP A 152 -4.56 -4.79 5.65
N VAL A 153 -5.52 -5.68 5.38
CA VAL A 153 -6.62 -5.44 4.44
C VAL A 153 -7.94 -5.93 5.02
N VAL A 154 -9.04 -5.50 4.43
CA VAL A 154 -10.37 -6.09 4.65
C VAL A 154 -10.79 -6.77 3.34
N PRO A 155 -10.67 -8.11 3.24
CA PRO A 155 -10.98 -8.82 2.00
C PRO A 155 -12.40 -8.55 1.50
N GLY A 156 -12.54 -8.32 0.19
CA GLY A 156 -13.81 -8.06 -0.48
C GLY A 156 -14.40 -6.68 -0.21
N SER A 157 -13.73 -5.81 0.56
CA SER A 157 -14.21 -4.46 0.85
C SER A 157 -14.29 -3.55 -0.39
N HIS A 158 -13.55 -3.86 -1.46
CA HIS A 158 -13.64 -3.16 -2.75
C HIS A 158 -14.98 -3.36 -3.46
N LEU A 159 -15.69 -4.46 -3.18
CA LEU A 159 -16.98 -4.80 -3.81
C LEU A 159 -18.20 -4.18 -3.13
N ARG A 160 -18.01 -3.37 -2.10
CA ARG A 160 -19.12 -2.87 -1.27
C ARG A 160 -18.79 -1.57 -0.57
N HIS A 161 -19.84 -0.90 -0.11
CA HIS A 161 -19.71 0.11 0.94
C HIS A 161 -19.34 -0.52 2.29
N ASP A 162 -19.01 0.34 3.25
CA ASP A 162 -18.63 -0.09 4.60
C ASP A 162 -19.82 -0.78 5.29
N LEU A 163 -19.55 -1.88 5.99
CA LEU A 163 -20.57 -2.60 6.75
C LEU A 163 -21.01 -1.80 7.98
N ARG A 164 -22.21 -2.12 8.50
CA ARG A 164 -22.70 -1.51 9.74
C ARG A 164 -21.73 -1.69 10.92
N SER A 165 -21.04 -2.82 11.01
CA SER A 165 -20.02 -3.08 12.03
C SER A 165 -18.79 -2.19 11.86
N GLU A 166 -18.33 -2.00 10.63
CA GLU A 166 -17.18 -1.12 10.30
C GLU A 166 -17.52 0.33 10.61
N ALA A 167 -18.72 0.78 10.23
CA ALA A 167 -19.23 2.12 10.55
C ALA A 167 -19.49 2.32 12.05
N ALA A 168 -19.94 1.30 12.77
CA ALA A 168 -20.12 1.40 14.23
C ALA A 168 -18.76 1.51 14.96
N ARG A 169 -17.74 0.80 14.46
CA ARG A 169 -16.38 0.87 15.01
C ARG A 169 -15.69 2.19 14.70
N PHE A 170 -15.88 2.68 13.48
CA PHE A 170 -15.31 3.92 12.96
C PHE A 170 -16.44 4.75 12.32
N PRO A 171 -17.13 5.61 13.09
CA PRO A 171 -18.27 6.39 12.58
C PRO A 171 -17.84 7.59 11.73
N ASP A 172 -16.65 8.14 11.99
CA ASP A 172 -16.16 9.36 11.35
C ASP A 172 -15.23 9.07 10.16
N ARG A 173 -15.20 10.00 9.19
CA ARG A 173 -14.28 9.97 8.04
C ARG A 173 -13.53 11.30 7.92
N PRO A 174 -12.21 11.30 7.60
CA PRO A 174 -11.34 10.13 7.51
C PRO A 174 -11.22 9.39 8.84
N ILE A 175 -10.92 8.09 8.80
CA ILE A 175 -10.80 7.29 10.03
C ILE A 175 -9.55 7.76 10.78
N SER A 176 -9.72 8.09 12.05
CA SER A 176 -8.60 8.46 12.92
C SER A 176 -7.68 7.25 13.16
N GLY A 177 -6.37 7.49 13.19
CA GLY A 177 -5.39 6.53 13.68
C GLY A 177 -5.53 6.26 15.18
N PRO A 178 -4.77 5.28 15.73
CA PRO A 178 -4.76 5.04 17.16
C PRO A 178 -4.22 6.23 17.95
N ASN A 179 -4.70 6.40 19.19
CA ASN A 179 -4.12 7.38 20.11
C ASN A 179 -2.82 6.84 20.71
N LEU A 180 -1.68 7.31 20.20
CA LEU A 180 -0.37 6.84 20.62
C LEU A 180 0.24 7.62 21.80
N GLY A 181 -0.26 8.82 22.11
CA GLY A 181 0.16 9.66 23.26
C GLY A 181 1.65 9.64 23.61
N GLU A 182 1.94 9.75 24.91
CA GLU A 182 3.28 9.57 25.50
C GLU A 182 3.50 8.10 25.93
N ARG A 183 3.14 7.15 25.06
CA ARG A 183 3.32 5.71 25.32
C ARG A 183 4.74 5.25 24.98
N THR A 184 5.22 4.21 25.66
CA THR A 184 6.51 3.57 25.33
C THR A 184 6.43 2.88 23.96
N ALA A 185 7.58 2.45 23.43
CA ALA A 185 7.62 1.76 22.14
C ALA A 185 6.78 0.47 22.18
N GLU A 186 6.97 -0.36 23.21
CA GLU A 186 6.27 -1.62 23.40
C GLU A 186 4.75 -1.41 23.51
N GLU A 187 4.32 -0.42 24.31
CA GLU A 187 2.91 -0.07 24.42
C GLU A 187 2.32 0.34 23.06
N ARG A 188 3.07 1.08 22.25
CA ARG A 188 2.62 1.47 20.90
C ARG A 188 2.50 0.27 19.96
N GLU A 189 3.39 -0.72 20.03
CA GLU A 189 3.26 -1.95 19.22
C GLU A 189 1.92 -2.64 19.50
N TYR A 190 1.59 -2.83 20.79
CA TYR A 190 0.32 -3.44 21.19
C TYR A 190 -0.87 -2.59 20.73
N ILE A 191 -0.85 -1.27 20.95
CA ILE A 191 -1.93 -0.37 20.54
C ILE A 191 -2.13 -0.39 19.02
N CYS A 192 -1.04 -0.37 18.24
CA CYS A 192 -1.12 -0.42 16.78
C CYS A 192 -1.73 -1.74 16.31
N LEU A 193 -1.30 -2.86 16.89
CA LEU A 193 -1.82 -4.19 16.55
C LEU A 193 -3.30 -4.34 16.94
N GLU A 194 -3.69 -3.87 18.13
CA GLU A 194 -5.09 -3.86 18.56
C GLU A 194 -5.95 -2.97 17.66
N TYR A 195 -5.44 -1.81 17.24
CA TYR A 195 -6.11 -0.95 16.29
C TYR A 195 -6.38 -1.65 14.95
N CYS A 196 -5.37 -2.31 14.36
CA CYS A 196 -5.54 -3.08 13.14
C CYS A 196 -6.58 -4.20 13.32
N ARG A 197 -6.44 -5.01 14.38
CA ARG A 197 -7.39 -6.10 14.69
C ARG A 197 -8.81 -5.63 14.99
N SER A 198 -8.98 -4.37 15.39
CA SER A 198 -10.30 -3.83 15.73
C SER A 198 -11.19 -3.55 14.51
N MET A 199 -10.63 -3.52 13.30
CA MET A 199 -11.44 -3.44 12.08
C MET A 199 -12.11 -4.79 11.81
N PRO A 200 -13.44 -4.84 11.67
CA PRO A 200 -14.16 -6.08 11.38
C PRO A 200 -13.61 -6.78 10.12
N SER A 201 -13.36 -8.08 10.23
CA SER A 201 -12.84 -8.92 9.14
C SER A 201 -11.47 -8.49 8.58
N ALA A 202 -10.70 -7.69 9.32
CA ALA A 202 -9.36 -7.34 8.90
C ALA A 202 -8.39 -8.51 9.03
N GLU A 203 -7.53 -8.66 8.04
CA GLU A 203 -6.54 -9.72 7.94
C GLU A 203 -5.17 -9.13 7.58
N PRO A 204 -4.07 -9.63 8.17
CA PRO A 204 -2.72 -9.33 7.71
C PRO A 204 -2.43 -10.07 6.39
N LEU A 205 -1.68 -9.41 5.51
CA LEU A 205 -1.13 -10.03 4.30
C LEU A 205 0.19 -10.76 4.62
N TYR A 206 0.35 -11.97 4.07
CA TYR A 206 1.52 -12.83 4.22
C TYR A 206 2.07 -13.28 2.86
#